data_AF-A0A931F129-F1
#
_entry.id   AF-A0A931F129-F1
#
_cell.length_a   1.000
_cell.length_b   1.000
_cell.length_c   1.000
_cell.angle_alpha   90.00
_cell.angle_beta   90.00
_cell.angle_gamma   90.00
#
_symmetry.space_group_name_H-M   'P 1'
#
loop_
_entity.id
_entity.type
_entity.pdbx_description
1 polymer ?
#
loop_
_entity_poly.entity_id
_entity_poly.type
_entity_poly.pdbx_seq_one_letter_code
_entity_poly.pdbx_strand_id
1 'polypeptide(L)' 'MGESRVRECARPECTRIFVDRSRGGKRQWCGMEECGNRIKAANYRSRKSRLTATGV' A
#
# COMPACT_ATOMS: atom_id res chain seq x y z
N MET A 1 -18.52 16.82 -3.01
CA MET A 1 -18.30 16.16 -4.31
C MET A 1 -16.90 15.58 -4.31
N GLY A 2 -16.73 14.30 -4.64
CA GLY A 2 -15.48 13.57 -4.42
C GLY A 2 -14.40 14.00 -5.42
N GLU A 3 -13.36 14.66 -4.92
CA GLU A 3 -12.19 15.04 -5.71
C GLU A 3 -11.46 13.76 -6.15
N SER A 4 -11.50 13.48 -7.45
CA SER A 4 -10.74 12.37 -8.01
C SER A 4 -9.28 12.77 -8.03
N ARG A 5 -8.50 12.29 -7.05
CA ARG A 5 -7.09 12.66 -6.90
C ARG A 5 -6.22 11.68 -7.65
N VAL A 6 -5.54 12.17 -8.68
CA VAL A 6 -4.52 11.38 -9.38
C VAL A 6 -3.30 11.28 -8.46
N ARG A 7 -2.86 10.06 -8.15
CA ARG A 7 -1.72 9.78 -7.28
C ARG A 7 -0.82 8.73 -7.91
N GLU A 8 0.47 8.83 -7.64
CA GLU A 8 1.42 7.78 -7.95
C GLU A 8 1.33 6.62 -6.95
N CYS A 9 1.64 5.41 -7.41
CA CYS A 9 1.75 4.26 -6.54
C CYS A 9 2.93 4.47 -5.58
N ALA A 10 2.70 4.34 -4.27
CA ALA A 10 3.77 4.50 -3.28
C ALA A 10 4.82 3.36 -3.29
N ARG A 11 4.77 2.45 -4.28
CA ARG A 11 5.68 1.30 -4.36
C ARG A 11 6.85 1.74 -5.23
N PRO A 12 8.10 1.70 -4.74
CA PRO A 12 9.26 2.17 -5.53
C PRO A 12 9.48 1.35 -6.80
N GLU A 13 9.09 0.07 -6.79
CA GLU A 13 9.09 -0.80 -7.97
C GLU A 13 7.83 -0.64 -8.87
N CYS A 14 7.00 0.38 -8.66
CA CYS A 14 5.80 0.62 -9.46
C CYS A 14 5.64 2.10 -9.80
N THR A 15 5.91 2.44 -11.05
CA THR A 15 5.74 3.81 -11.57
C THR A 15 4.33 4.08 -12.09
N ARG A 16 3.32 3.28 -11.69
CA ARG A 16 1.95 3.48 -12.18
C ARG A 16 1.26 4.59 -11.43
N ILE A 17 0.57 5.41 -12.20
CA ILE A 17 -0.33 6.45 -11.71
C ILE A 17 -1.76 5.90 -11.67
N PHE A 18 -2.51 6.24 -10.63
CA PHE A 18 -3.90 5.81 -10.47
C PHE A 18 -4.79 6.97 -10.01
N VAL A 19 -6.09 6.84 -10.27
CA VAL A 19 -7.09 7.78 -9.78
C VAL A 19 -7.67 7.26 -8.47
N ASP A 20 -7.44 8.00 -7.38
CA ASP A 20 -8.15 7.80 -6.13
C ASP A 20 -9.58 8.32 -6.31
N ARG A 21 -10.52 7.38 -6.49
CA ARG A 21 -11.97 7.62 -6.45
C ARG A 21 -12.55 7.32 -5.06
N SER A 22 -11.71 7.19 -4.03
CA SER A 22 -12.16 6.83 -2.69
C SER A 22 -12.72 8.07 -2.01
N ARG A 23 -13.82 7.93 -1.26
CA ARG A 23 -14.44 9.06 -0.55
C ARG A 23 -13.50 9.78 0.44
N GLY A 24 -12.39 9.14 0.83
CA GLY A 24 -11.42 9.70 1.78
C GLY A 24 -10.01 9.95 1.23
N GLY A 25 -9.74 9.73 -0.06
CA GLY A 25 -8.38 9.96 -0.60
C GLY A 25 -7.29 9.06 0.00
N LYS A 26 -7.67 7.96 0.68
CA LYS A 26 -6.75 7.14 1.49
C LYS A 26 -6.04 6.06 0.68
N ARG A 27 -6.31 5.92 -0.62
CA ARG A 27 -5.64 4.92 -1.45
C ARG A 27 -4.23 5.40 -1.77
N GLN A 28 -3.24 4.57 -1.45
CA GLN A 28 -1.82 4.82 -1.73
C GLN A 28 -1.26 3.92 -2.86
N TRP A 29 -2.06 2.98 -3.36
CA TRP A 29 -1.62 1.93 -4.28
C TRP A 29 -2.50 1.87 -5.53
N CYS A 30 -1.88 1.64 -6.70
CA CYS A 30 -2.58 1.57 -7.98
C CYS A 30 -3.61 0.44 -8.09
N GLY A 31 -3.50 -0.59 -7.24
CA GLY A 31 -4.34 -1.79 -7.21
C GLY A 31 -4.11 -2.57 -5.91
N MET A 32 -5.17 -3.22 -5.39
CA MET A 32 -4.99 -4.13 -4.24
C MET A 32 -4.19 -5.37 -4.65
N GLU A 33 -4.48 -5.96 -5.80
CA GLU A 33 -3.87 -7.23 -6.22
C GLU A 33 -2.36 -7.10 -6.46
N GLU A 34 -1.94 -6.02 -7.12
CA GLU A 34 -0.54 -5.89 -7.57
C GLU A 34 0.37 -5.18 -6.57
N CYS A 35 -0.13 -4.15 -5.89
CA CYS A 35 0.67 -3.33 -4.98
C CYS A 35 0.20 -3.46 -3.53
N GLY A 36 -1.11 -3.39 -3.28
CA GLY A 36 -1.66 -3.47 -1.92
C GLY A 36 -1.30 -4.78 -1.20
N ASN A 37 -1.46 -5.92 -1.86
CA ASN A 37 -1.16 -7.24 -1.30
C ASN A 37 0.33 -7.43 -1.05
N ARG A 38 1.19 -6.97 -1.96
CA ARG A 38 2.65 -7.06 -1.83
C ARG A 38 3.14 -6.25 -0.63
N ILE A 39 2.67 -5.02 -0.48
CA ILE A 39 3.02 -4.17 0.68
C ILE A 39 2.44 -4.75 1.97
N LYS A 40 1.20 -5.26 1.95
CA LYS A 40 0.60 -5.91 3.12
C LYS A 40 1.42 -7.14 3.53
N ALA A 41 1.85 -7.96 2.57
CA ALA A 41 2.70 -9.12 2.82
C ALA A 41 4.08 -8.71 3.36
N ALA A 42 4.71 -7.66 2.82
CA ALA A 42 5.98 -7.14 3.32
C ALA A 42 5.85 -6.62 4.77
N ASN A 43 4.80 -5.84 5.06
CA ASN A 43 4.49 -5.37 6.42
C ASN A 43 4.20 -6.54 7.36
N TYR A 44 3.44 -7.55 6.91
CA TYR A 44 3.14 -8.74 7.69
C TYR A 44 4.42 -9.52 8.02
N ARG A 45 5.31 -9.72 7.05
CA ARG A 45 6.62 -10.37 7.26
C ARG A 45 7.49 -9.59 8.25
N SER A 46 7.57 -8.26 8.10
CA SER A 46 8.32 -7.39 9.03
C SER A 46 7.75 -7.41 10.46
N ARG A 47 6.42 -7.47 10.61
CA ARG A 47 5.77 -7.64 11.92
C ARG A 47 6.04 -9.01 12.52
N LYS A 48 5.96 -10.08 11.72
CA LYS A 48 6.24 -11.44 12.18
C LYS A 48 7.71 -11.61 12.58
N SER A 49 8.64 -10.99 11.86
CA SER A 49 10.06 -11.01 12.23
C SER A 49 10.35 -10.26 13.53
N ARG A 50 9.63 -9.15 13.81
CA ARG A 50 9.70 -8.48 15.11
C ARG A 50 9.16 -9.36 16.23
N LEU A 51 8.04 -10.05 16.01
CA LEU A 51 7.46 -10.93 17.03
C LEU A 51 8.40 -12.09 17.39
N THR A 52 9.17 -12.61 16.41
CA THR A 52 10.20 -13.63 16.67
C THR A 52 11.50 -13.06 17.26
N ALA A 53 11.77 -11.76 17.11
CA ALA A 53 12.98 -11.11 17.62
C ALA A 53 12.81 -10.56 19.05
N THR A 54 11.58 -10.35 19.52
CA THR A 54 11.27 -9.92 20.89
C THR A 54 10.88 -11.14 21.74
N GLY A 55 11.74 -12.15 21.74
CA GLY A 55 11.56 -13.41 22.45
C GLY A 55 12.89 -14.01 22.89
N VAL A 56 13.79 -13.17 23.41
CA VAL A 56 14.94 -13.57 24.23
C VAL A 56 14.81 -12.92 25.60
#